data_AF-A0A8S3Z9S8-F1
#
_entry.id   AF-A0A8S3Z9S8-F1
#
_cell.length_a   1.000
_cell.length_b   1.000
_cell.length_c   1.000
_cell.angle_alpha   90.00
_cell.angle_beta   90.00
_cell.angle_gamma   90.00
#
_symmetry.space_group_name_H-M   'P 1'
#
loop_
_entity.id
_entity.type
_entity.pdbx_description
1 polymer ?
#
loop_
_entity_poly.entity_id
_entity_poly.type
_entity_poly.pdbx_seq_one_letter_code
_entity_poly.pdbx_strand_id
1 'polypeptide(L)'
;MLTLRQNLTMNITALTEDVATHERFEENVHVVEHVLADVTDALAKHDPVSTNKNILMERLAKLKQLVLLFVNNSDNLHTVNDLRHHLSLDEANASRLRDINHQWQTLYEDAIDRTRMLQSSLASHQDFTSKYDMWMTFVTKTEQDLAVCVSGNLSDLLEQRHICQLCESEILARENMLHDIITDGEKMITAGKVEDETFHQKLKWMVKQFLSMCTKANQRKAFIKKLISQWQEFSALCQQLKNWLQDKENVLKNFESDISSLQMITVSRERIQ
;
A
#
# COMPACT_ATOMS: atom_id res chain seq x y z
N MET A 1 -14.58 78.75 35.32
CA MET A 1 -13.13 78.45 35.15
C MET A 1 -12.82 76.99 35.51
N LEU A 2 -13.18 76.49 36.70
CA LEU A 2 -12.91 75.10 37.10
C LEU A 2 -13.63 74.05 36.24
N THR A 3 -14.92 74.27 35.96
CA THR A 3 -15.77 73.39 35.13
C THR A 3 -15.32 73.31 33.66
N LEU A 4 -14.89 74.44 33.09
CA LEU A 4 -14.36 74.48 31.72
C LEU A 4 -13.04 73.71 31.59
N ARG A 5 -12.17 73.83 32.60
CA ARG A 5 -10.92 73.05 32.68
C ARG A 5 -11.20 71.56 32.84
N GLN A 6 -12.15 71.16 33.69
CA GLN A 6 -12.53 69.75 33.82
C GLN A 6 -13.08 69.17 32.52
N ASN A 7 -13.96 69.89 31.81
CA ASN A 7 -14.47 69.45 30.51
C ASN A 7 -13.37 69.36 29.44
N LEU A 8 -12.44 70.33 29.41
CA LEU A 8 -11.28 70.28 28.51
C LEU A 8 -10.38 69.08 28.83
N THR A 9 -10.10 68.82 30.11
CA THR A 9 -9.32 67.65 30.52
C THR A 9 -10.01 66.35 30.10
N MET A 10 -11.31 66.22 30.32
CA MET A 10 -12.09 65.05 29.91
C MET A 10 -12.08 64.84 28.40
N ASN A 11 -12.22 65.90 27.61
CA ASN A 11 -12.17 65.82 26.15
C ASN A 11 -10.76 65.47 25.65
N ILE A 12 -9.71 66.00 26.28
CA ILE A 12 -8.32 65.65 25.94
C ILE A 12 -8.06 64.18 26.25
N THR A 13 -8.52 63.66 27.40
CA THR A 13 -8.37 62.23 27.72
C THR A 13 -9.13 61.34 26.74
N ALA A 14 -10.36 61.70 26.37
CA ALA A 14 -11.15 60.95 25.39
C ALA A 14 -10.49 60.93 24.01
N LEU A 15 -10.02 62.08 23.51
CA LEU A 15 -9.30 62.17 22.24
C LEU A 15 -7.97 61.39 22.25
N THR A 16 -7.28 61.35 23.40
CA THR A 16 -6.03 60.60 23.54
C THR A 16 -6.29 59.09 23.50
N GLU A 17 -7.40 58.63 24.10
CA GLU A 17 -7.85 57.24 24.04
C GLU A 17 -8.30 56.84 22.63
N ASP A 18 -9.02 57.72 21.92
CA ASP A 18 -9.42 57.52 20.53
C ASP A 18 -8.20 57.42 19.58
N VAL A 19 -7.18 58.27 19.76
CA VAL A 19 -5.94 58.20 18.98
C VAL A 19 -5.21 56.88 19.25
N ALA A 20 -5.05 56.49 20.51
CA ALA A 20 -4.37 55.24 20.86
C ALA A 20 -5.11 53.99 20.34
N THR A 21 -6.46 54.00 20.34
CA THR A 21 -7.25 52.90 19.79
C THR A 21 -7.14 52.82 18.26
N HIS A 22 -7.07 53.97 17.58
CA HIS A 22 -6.84 54.03 16.13
C HIS A 22 -5.43 53.55 15.74
N GLU A 23 -4.38 53.98 16.47
CA GLU A 23 -3.01 53.51 16.25
C GLU A 23 -2.91 51.98 16.41
N ARG A 24 -3.52 51.44 17.47
CA ARG A 24 -3.57 49.99 17.70
C ARG A 24 -4.33 49.26 16.58
N PHE A 25 -5.41 49.84 16.07
CA PHE A 25 -6.16 49.28 14.95
C PHE A 25 -5.29 49.21 13.69
N GLU A 26 -4.63 50.30 13.30
CA GLU A 26 -3.77 50.32 12.11
C GLU A 26 -2.57 49.37 12.23
N GLU A 27 -1.96 49.26 13.42
CA GLU A 27 -0.88 48.30 13.65
C GLU A 27 -1.33 46.86 13.41
N ASN A 28 -2.48 46.46 13.97
CA ASN A 28 -3.01 45.11 13.78
C ASN A 28 -3.47 44.86 12.34
N VAL A 29 -4.08 45.85 11.68
CA VAL A 29 -4.44 45.78 10.26
C VAL A 29 -3.19 45.53 9.40
N HIS A 30 -2.11 46.28 9.65
CA HIS A 30 -0.87 46.12 8.91
C HIS A 30 -0.24 44.74 9.11
N VAL A 31 -0.29 44.19 10.32
CA VAL A 31 0.17 42.81 10.60
C VAL A 31 -0.65 41.80 9.79
N VAL A 32 -1.98 41.92 9.80
CA VAL A 32 -2.87 41.01 9.06
C VAL A 32 -2.64 41.12 7.55
N GLU A 33 -2.51 42.33 7.01
CA GLU A 33 -2.23 42.55 5.58
C GLU A 33 -0.88 41.97 5.15
N HIS A 34 0.15 42.07 5.98
CA HIS A 34 1.44 41.45 5.70
C HIS A 34 1.33 39.92 5.65
N VAL A 35 0.59 39.32 6.60
CA VAL A 35 0.34 37.87 6.60
C VAL A 35 -0.42 37.46 5.33
N LEU A 36 -1.46 38.21 4.94
CA LEU A 36 -2.21 37.94 3.72
C LEU A 36 -1.33 38.01 2.46
N ALA A 37 -0.42 38.99 2.39
CA ALA A 37 0.52 39.12 1.27
C ALA A 37 1.47 37.92 1.18
N ASP A 38 2.08 37.51 2.29
CA ASP A 38 2.99 36.36 2.35
C ASP A 38 2.29 35.06 1.96
N VAL A 39 1.08 34.84 2.47
CA VAL A 39 0.28 33.65 2.14
C VAL A 39 -0.13 33.66 0.68
N THR A 40 -0.52 34.82 0.14
CA THR A 40 -0.93 34.95 -1.26
C THR A 40 0.20 34.55 -2.21
N ASP A 41 1.42 35.02 -1.96
CA ASP A 41 2.60 34.62 -2.76
C ASP A 41 2.87 33.11 -2.64
N ALA A 42 2.77 32.56 -1.42
CA ALA A 42 3.04 31.15 -1.18
C ALA A 42 2.00 30.20 -1.81
N LEU A 43 0.72 30.59 -1.85
CA LEU A 43 -0.39 29.84 -2.46
C LEU A 43 -0.54 30.08 -3.96
N ALA A 44 0.05 31.14 -4.53
CA ALA A 44 0.10 31.37 -5.97
C ALA A 44 0.79 30.22 -6.73
N LYS A 45 1.70 29.50 -6.07
CA LYS A 45 2.34 28.29 -6.60
C LYS A 45 1.37 27.11 -6.54
N HIS A 46 1.17 26.42 -7.66
CA HIS A 46 0.41 25.18 -7.71
C HIS A 46 1.08 24.06 -6.92
N ASP A 47 0.27 23.15 -6.38
CA ASP A 47 0.78 21.98 -5.67
C ASP A 47 1.37 20.98 -6.68
N PRO A 48 2.53 20.37 -6.36
CA PRO A 48 3.18 19.44 -7.27
C PRO A 48 2.40 18.15 -7.36
N VAL A 49 2.13 17.70 -8.58
CA VAL A 49 1.73 16.32 -8.88
C VAL A 49 3.01 15.51 -9.09
N SER A 50 3.34 14.63 -8.15
CA SER A 50 4.59 13.86 -8.24
C SER A 50 4.46 12.52 -7.52
N THR A 51 5.10 11.49 -8.07
CA THR A 51 5.33 10.20 -7.39
C THR A 51 6.43 10.30 -6.32
N ASN A 52 7.20 11.40 -6.27
CA ASN A 52 8.26 11.59 -5.29
C ASN A 52 7.69 12.11 -3.96
N LYS A 53 7.62 11.20 -2.98
CA LYS A 53 7.15 11.49 -1.61
C LYS A 53 7.86 12.68 -0.98
N ASN A 54 9.15 12.88 -1.22
CA ASN A 54 9.91 13.97 -0.59
C ASN A 54 9.43 15.35 -1.06
N ILE A 55 9.12 15.49 -2.36
CA ILE A 55 8.60 16.74 -2.94
C ILE A 55 7.22 17.06 -2.34
N LEU A 56 6.34 16.05 -2.27
CA LEU A 56 5.01 16.20 -1.65
C LEU A 56 5.10 16.54 -0.16
N MET A 57 6.01 15.89 0.59
CA MET A 57 6.21 16.16 2.01
C MET A 57 6.75 17.57 2.27
N GLU A 58 7.69 18.04 1.45
CA GLU A 58 8.23 19.40 1.56
C GLU A 58 7.14 20.44 1.30
N ARG A 59 6.31 20.25 0.26
CA ARG A 59 5.18 21.15 0.00
C ARG A 59 4.15 21.10 1.14
N LEU A 60 3.86 19.92 1.69
CA LEU A 60 2.95 19.78 2.82
C LEU A 60 3.44 20.54 4.05
N ALA A 61 4.74 20.47 4.34
CA ALA A 61 5.33 21.20 5.46
C ALA A 61 5.14 22.71 5.30
N LYS A 62 5.34 23.25 4.08
CA LYS A 62 5.09 24.66 3.77
C LYS A 62 3.62 25.04 3.96
N LEU A 63 2.67 24.26 3.45
CA LEU A 63 1.24 24.53 3.63
C LEU A 63 0.82 24.52 5.10
N LYS A 64 1.33 23.55 5.89
CA LYS A 64 1.09 23.52 7.35
C LYS A 64 1.67 24.74 8.07
N GLN A 65 2.81 25.24 7.63
CA GLN A 65 3.38 26.48 8.16
C GLN A 65 2.47 27.68 7.87
N LEU A 66 1.87 27.78 6.68
CA LEU A 66 0.89 28.83 6.36
C LEU A 66 -0.36 28.73 7.24
N VAL A 67 -0.91 27.53 7.43
CA VAL A 67 -2.04 27.31 8.35
C VAL A 67 -1.69 27.74 9.78
N LEU A 68 -0.48 27.44 10.25
CA LEU A 68 -0.01 27.87 11.56
C LEU A 68 0.15 29.40 11.64
N LEU A 69 0.62 30.07 10.58
CA LEU A 69 0.69 31.53 10.53
C LEU A 69 -0.70 32.17 10.67
N PHE A 70 -1.72 31.62 10.03
CA PHE A 70 -3.11 32.07 10.22
C PHE A 70 -3.58 31.87 11.66
N VAL A 71 -3.37 30.69 12.23
CA VAL A 71 -3.77 30.39 13.61
C VAL A 71 -3.08 31.33 14.61
N ASN A 72 -1.79 31.61 14.41
CA ASN A 72 -1.04 32.51 15.30
C ASN A 72 -1.45 33.98 15.20
N ASN A 73 -2.09 34.39 14.10
CA ASN A 73 -2.50 35.77 13.85
C ASN A 73 -4.03 35.95 13.90
N SER A 74 -4.79 34.92 14.31
CA SER A 74 -6.25 35.02 14.44
C SER A 74 -6.69 36.05 15.48
N ASP A 75 -5.90 36.21 16.54
CA ASP A 75 -6.18 37.17 17.61
C ASP A 75 -6.01 38.61 17.14
N ASN A 76 -5.07 38.87 16.22
CA ASN A 76 -4.90 40.16 15.59
C ASN A 76 -6.12 40.47 14.71
N LEU A 77 -6.60 39.51 13.92
CA LEU A 77 -7.83 39.67 13.14
C LEU A 77 -9.07 39.90 14.03
N HIS A 78 -9.18 39.16 15.15
CA HIS A 78 -10.24 39.36 16.13
C HIS A 78 -10.18 40.77 16.73
N THR A 79 -8.99 41.22 17.12
CA THR A 79 -8.76 42.57 17.67
C THR A 79 -9.14 43.67 16.67
N VAL A 80 -8.78 43.51 15.40
CA VAL A 80 -9.19 44.44 14.33
C VAL A 80 -10.71 44.47 14.18
N ASN A 81 -11.36 43.31 14.21
CA ASN A 81 -12.82 43.20 14.10
C ASN A 81 -13.55 43.77 15.33
N ASP A 82 -13.01 43.61 16.53
CA ASP A 82 -13.58 44.21 17.75
C ASP A 82 -13.46 45.73 17.74
N LEU A 83 -12.25 46.24 17.45
CA LEU A 83 -11.98 47.68 17.39
C LEU A 83 -12.83 48.39 16.33
N ARG A 84 -13.19 47.69 15.25
CA ARG A 84 -14.14 48.17 14.24
C ARG A 84 -15.47 48.62 14.84
N HIS A 85 -15.98 47.91 15.84
CA HIS A 85 -17.28 48.21 16.45
C HIS A 85 -17.24 49.43 17.37
N HIS A 86 -16.05 49.81 17.83
CA HIS A 86 -15.80 50.95 18.70
C HIS A 86 -15.42 52.22 17.92
N LEU A 87 -14.79 52.05 16.76
CA LEU A 87 -14.40 53.14 15.88
C LEU A 87 -15.53 53.46 14.91
N SER A 88 -15.93 54.74 14.81
CA SER A 88 -16.78 55.21 13.72
C SER A 88 -15.95 55.27 12.42
N LEU A 89 -15.74 54.11 11.81
CA LEU A 89 -14.95 54.00 10.58
C LEU A 89 -15.63 54.71 9.42
N ASP A 90 -14.84 55.37 8.58
CA ASP A 90 -15.30 55.86 7.29
C ASP A 90 -15.59 54.70 6.32
N GLU A 91 -16.29 55.00 5.22
CA GLU A 91 -16.69 53.98 4.24
C GLU A 91 -15.47 53.27 3.60
N ALA A 92 -14.35 53.99 3.46
CA ALA A 92 -13.11 53.44 2.92
C ALA A 92 -12.49 52.37 3.84
N ASN A 93 -12.35 52.66 5.14
CA ASN A 93 -11.82 51.69 6.11
C ASN A 93 -12.80 50.53 6.34
N ALA A 94 -14.10 50.79 6.29
CA ALA A 94 -15.12 49.73 6.36
C ALA A 94 -15.05 48.77 5.17
N SER A 95 -14.72 49.25 3.97
CA SER A 95 -14.48 48.42 2.78
C SER A 95 -13.18 47.63 2.90
N ARG A 96 -12.06 48.30 3.22
CA ARG A 96 -10.74 47.68 3.40
C ARG A 96 -10.81 46.50 4.37
N LEU A 97 -11.48 46.68 5.51
CA LEU A 97 -11.63 45.61 6.50
C LEU A 97 -12.52 44.46 6.03
N ARG A 98 -13.55 44.74 5.22
CA ARG A 98 -14.37 43.70 4.60
C ARG A 98 -13.52 42.85 3.66
N ASP A 99 -12.68 43.49 2.86
CA ASP A 99 -11.78 42.83 1.92
C ASP A 99 -10.75 41.97 2.65
N ILE A 100 -10.14 42.49 3.73
CA ILE A 100 -9.20 41.74 4.59
C ILE A 100 -9.87 40.48 5.17
N ASN A 101 -11.06 40.61 5.77
CA ASN A 101 -11.77 39.47 6.34
C ASN A 101 -12.12 38.43 5.28
N HIS A 102 -12.57 38.88 4.10
CA HIS A 102 -12.90 37.98 3.01
C HIS A 102 -11.66 37.24 2.50
N GLN A 103 -10.56 37.95 2.24
CA GLN A 103 -9.29 37.36 1.80
C GLN A 103 -8.75 36.38 2.84
N TRP A 104 -8.82 36.73 4.13
CA TRP A 104 -8.41 35.86 5.21
C TRP A 104 -9.18 34.54 5.20
N GLN A 105 -10.52 34.60 5.16
CA GLN A 105 -11.35 33.39 5.11
C GLN A 105 -11.03 32.54 3.89
N THR A 106 -10.99 33.16 2.70
CA THR A 106 -10.75 32.44 1.44
C THR A 106 -9.36 31.79 1.39
N LEU A 107 -8.30 32.50 1.77
CA LEU A 107 -6.94 31.97 1.76
C LEU A 107 -6.71 30.93 2.86
N TYR A 108 -7.34 31.09 4.03
CA TYR A 108 -7.27 30.11 5.10
C TYR A 108 -7.97 28.80 4.71
N GLU A 109 -9.17 28.89 4.12
CA GLU A 109 -9.89 27.73 3.58
C GLU A 109 -9.09 27.03 2.48
N ASP A 110 -8.53 27.76 1.52
CA ASP A 110 -7.69 27.20 0.46
C ASP A 110 -6.44 26.51 1.03
N ALA A 111 -5.76 27.12 2.00
CA ALA A 111 -4.59 26.52 2.65
C ALA A 111 -4.95 25.22 3.39
N ILE A 112 -6.08 25.18 4.09
CA ILE A 112 -6.57 23.96 4.77
C ILE A 112 -6.92 22.89 3.75
N ASP A 113 -7.66 23.24 2.70
CA ASP A 113 -8.10 22.27 1.71
C ASP A 113 -6.94 21.68 0.93
N ARG A 114 -5.98 22.50 0.49
CA ARG A 114 -4.74 22.01 -0.14
C ARG A 114 -3.94 21.12 0.82
N THR A 115 -3.82 21.51 2.09
CA THR A 115 -3.16 20.67 3.13
C THR A 115 -3.84 19.31 3.23
N ARG A 116 -5.18 19.29 3.34
CA ARG A 116 -5.99 18.07 3.45
C ARG A 116 -5.84 17.18 2.22
N MET A 117 -5.92 17.76 1.03
CA MET A 117 -5.78 17.02 -0.24
C MET A 117 -4.38 16.40 -0.38
N LEU A 118 -3.33 17.16 -0.07
CA LEU A 118 -1.96 16.69 -0.14
C LEU A 118 -1.66 15.60 0.91
N GLN A 119 -2.21 15.73 2.13
CA GLN A 119 -2.16 14.67 3.16
C GLN A 119 -2.86 13.39 2.71
N SER A 120 -4.06 13.52 2.14
CA SER A 120 -4.80 12.38 1.59
C SER A 120 -4.01 11.70 0.46
N SER A 121 -3.40 12.47 -0.44
CA SER A 121 -2.54 11.95 -1.51
C SER A 121 -1.36 11.15 -0.94
N LEU A 122 -0.63 11.73 0.01
CA LEU A 122 0.49 11.06 0.67
C LEU A 122 0.08 9.76 1.38
N ALA A 123 -1.08 9.75 2.03
CA ALA A 123 -1.61 8.55 2.67
C ALA A 123 -1.94 7.45 1.63
N SER A 124 -2.60 7.80 0.53
CA SER A 124 -2.87 6.87 -0.57
C SER A 124 -1.58 6.30 -1.18
N HIS A 125 -0.57 7.15 -1.40
CA HIS A 125 0.75 6.69 -1.88
C HIS A 125 1.42 5.70 -0.91
N GLN A 126 1.35 5.96 0.39
CA GLN A 126 1.93 5.09 1.40
C GLN A 126 1.21 3.74 1.48
N ASP A 127 -0.13 3.75 1.48
CA ASP A 127 -0.94 2.54 1.48
C ASP A 127 -0.68 1.68 0.24
N PHE A 128 -0.67 2.30 -0.95
CA PHE A 128 -0.31 1.61 -2.20
C PHE A 128 1.08 0.99 -2.13
N THR A 129 2.09 1.76 -1.68
CA THR A 129 3.48 1.28 -1.58
C THR A 129 3.58 0.09 -0.63
N SER A 130 2.91 0.14 0.52
CA SER A 130 2.89 -0.96 1.48
C SER A 130 2.26 -2.22 0.89
N LYS A 131 1.12 -2.09 0.20
CA LYS A 131 0.47 -3.22 -0.47
C LYS A 131 1.35 -3.79 -1.60
N TYR A 132 2.02 -2.93 -2.35
CA TYR A 132 2.97 -3.31 -3.40
C TYR A 132 4.16 -4.09 -2.82
N ASP A 133 4.78 -3.64 -1.74
CA ASP A 133 5.93 -4.32 -1.13
C ASP A 133 5.54 -5.70 -0.56
N MET A 134 4.36 -5.78 0.07
CA MET A 134 3.78 -7.06 0.50
C MET A 134 3.56 -8.00 -0.68
N TRP A 135 3.03 -7.48 -1.80
CA TRP A 135 2.85 -8.24 -3.02
C TRP A 135 4.17 -8.74 -3.60
N MET A 136 5.20 -7.88 -3.67
CA MET A 136 6.52 -8.24 -4.17
C MET A 136 7.18 -9.34 -3.34
N THR A 137 7.04 -9.26 -2.01
CA THR A 137 7.53 -10.29 -1.09
C THR A 137 6.82 -11.63 -1.36
N PHE A 138 5.50 -11.59 -1.54
CA PHE A 138 4.71 -12.77 -1.89
C PHE A 138 5.16 -13.38 -3.22
N VAL A 139 5.24 -12.58 -4.30
CA VAL A 139 5.70 -13.04 -5.61
C VAL A 139 7.06 -13.71 -5.52
N THR A 140 8.02 -13.07 -4.86
CA THR A 140 9.39 -13.60 -4.73
C THR A 140 9.41 -14.95 -4.03
N LYS A 141 8.68 -15.09 -2.91
CA LYS A 141 8.57 -16.36 -2.18
C LYS A 141 7.91 -17.44 -3.04
N THR A 142 6.77 -17.13 -3.65
CA THR A 142 6.04 -18.09 -4.49
C THR A 142 6.86 -18.54 -5.69
N GLU A 143 7.59 -17.64 -6.34
CA GLU A 143 8.46 -18.03 -7.46
C GLU A 143 9.62 -18.92 -7.02
N GLN A 144 10.18 -18.73 -5.82
CA GLN A 144 11.19 -19.62 -5.24
C GLN A 144 10.61 -21.02 -4.97
N ASP A 145 9.43 -21.09 -4.34
CA ASP A 145 8.74 -22.35 -4.08
C ASP A 145 8.43 -23.11 -5.38
N LEU A 146 8.00 -22.38 -6.41
CA LEU A 146 7.72 -22.92 -7.74
C LEU A 146 8.98 -23.28 -8.55
N ALA A 147 10.16 -22.77 -8.20
CA ALA A 147 11.43 -23.09 -8.87
C ALA A 147 12.13 -24.36 -8.33
N VAL A 148 11.70 -24.89 -7.18
CA VAL A 148 12.26 -26.14 -6.61
C VAL A 148 12.22 -27.29 -7.63
N CYS A 149 13.33 -28.04 -7.77
CA CYS A 149 13.42 -29.15 -8.72
C CYS A 149 12.44 -30.28 -8.36
N VAL A 150 11.92 -30.96 -9.39
CA VAL A 150 11.00 -32.08 -9.20
C VAL A 150 11.75 -33.32 -8.73
N SER A 151 11.26 -33.96 -7.66
CA SER A 151 11.95 -35.08 -7.04
C SER A 151 11.89 -36.36 -7.87
N GLY A 152 12.96 -37.16 -7.77
CA GLY A 152 13.11 -38.43 -8.47
C GLY A 152 12.56 -39.65 -7.74
N ASN A 153 11.84 -39.51 -6.63
CA ASN A 153 11.27 -40.63 -5.87
C ASN A 153 9.81 -40.34 -5.46
N LEU A 154 9.04 -41.40 -5.20
CA LEU A 154 7.61 -41.29 -4.93
C LEU A 154 7.28 -40.55 -3.61
N SER A 155 8.07 -40.76 -2.56
CA SER A 155 7.81 -40.14 -1.24
C SER A 155 7.88 -38.61 -1.35
N ASP A 156 8.98 -38.10 -1.89
CA ASP A 156 9.18 -36.66 -2.03
C ASP A 156 8.20 -36.06 -3.06
N LEU A 157 7.81 -36.81 -4.10
CA LEU A 157 6.77 -36.36 -5.04
C LEU A 157 5.41 -36.16 -4.36
N LEU A 158 5.05 -37.02 -3.39
CA LEU A 158 3.81 -36.88 -2.62
C LEU A 158 3.85 -35.65 -1.71
N GLU A 159 5.00 -35.34 -1.11
CA GLU A 159 5.24 -34.12 -0.34
C GLU A 159 5.17 -32.88 -1.25
N GLN A 160 5.89 -32.89 -2.38
CA GLN A 160 5.86 -31.80 -3.36
C GLN A 160 4.45 -31.54 -3.91
N ARG A 161 3.63 -32.59 -4.06
CA ARG A 161 2.21 -32.44 -4.40
C ARG A 161 1.44 -31.65 -3.33
N HIS A 162 1.67 -31.94 -2.05
CA HIS A 162 1.04 -31.19 -0.97
C HIS A 162 1.49 -29.72 -0.97
N ILE A 163 2.79 -29.46 -1.13
CA ILE A 163 3.33 -28.10 -1.21
C ILE A 163 2.71 -27.34 -2.38
N CYS A 164 2.57 -27.96 -3.56
CA CYS A 164 1.93 -27.34 -4.72
C CYS A 164 0.46 -26.96 -4.46
N GLN A 165 -0.29 -27.79 -3.71
CA GLN A 165 -1.67 -27.49 -3.34
C GLN A 165 -1.77 -26.29 -2.38
N LEU A 166 -0.86 -26.21 -1.40
CA LEU A 166 -0.77 -25.06 -0.52
C LEU A 166 -0.45 -23.79 -1.31
N CYS A 167 0.57 -23.85 -2.18
CA CYS A 167 0.96 -22.75 -3.05
C CYS A 167 -0.20 -22.26 -3.93
N GLU A 168 -0.96 -23.17 -4.55
CA GLU A 168 -2.15 -22.82 -5.35
C GLU A 168 -3.21 -22.09 -4.50
N SER A 169 -3.48 -22.59 -3.28
CA SER A 169 -4.43 -21.94 -2.37
C SER A 169 -3.97 -20.55 -1.92
N GLU A 170 -2.67 -20.38 -1.67
CA GLU A 170 -2.07 -19.10 -1.30
C GLU A 170 -2.14 -18.10 -2.46
N ILE A 171 -1.84 -18.54 -3.69
CA ILE A 171 -1.97 -17.72 -4.90
C ILE A 171 -3.41 -17.22 -5.06
N LEU A 172 -4.39 -18.11 -5.00
CA LEU A 172 -5.80 -17.73 -5.16
C LEU A 172 -6.28 -16.80 -4.03
N ALA A 173 -5.85 -17.04 -2.79
CA ALA A 173 -6.20 -16.17 -1.67
C ALA A 173 -5.67 -14.73 -1.82
N ARG A 174 -4.66 -14.50 -2.67
CA ARG A 174 -4.06 -13.19 -2.95
C ARG A 174 -4.69 -12.45 -4.12
N GLU A 175 -5.68 -13.04 -4.81
CA GLU A 175 -6.36 -12.40 -5.94
C GLU A 175 -7.04 -11.08 -5.55
N ASN A 176 -7.78 -11.05 -4.43
CA ASN A 176 -8.44 -9.85 -3.94
C ASN A 176 -7.45 -8.74 -3.60
N MET A 177 -6.30 -9.09 -3.01
CA MET A 177 -5.24 -8.12 -2.71
C MET A 177 -4.68 -7.49 -3.98
N LEU A 178 -4.50 -8.27 -5.05
CA LEU A 178 -4.11 -7.73 -6.35
C LEU A 178 -5.18 -6.79 -6.90
N HIS A 179 -6.45 -7.20 -6.85
CA HIS A 179 -7.56 -6.37 -7.31
C HIS A 179 -7.63 -5.03 -6.59
N ASP A 180 -7.43 -5.03 -5.27
CA ASP A 180 -7.37 -3.82 -4.45
C ASP A 180 -6.23 -2.90 -4.89
N ILE A 181 -5.02 -3.46 -5.12
CA ILE A 181 -3.87 -2.68 -5.58
C ILE A 181 -4.12 -2.04 -6.96
N ILE A 182 -4.70 -2.80 -7.89
CA ILE A 182 -5.02 -2.28 -9.23
C ILE A 182 -6.07 -1.16 -9.12
N THR A 183 -7.14 -1.39 -8.37
CA THR A 183 -8.21 -0.42 -8.18
C THR A 183 -7.70 0.88 -7.52
N ASP A 184 -6.86 0.77 -6.50
CA ASP A 184 -6.27 1.94 -5.85
C ASP A 184 -5.31 2.67 -6.77
N GLY A 185 -4.50 1.94 -7.56
CA GLY A 185 -3.63 2.51 -8.57
C GLY A 185 -4.41 3.27 -9.66
N GLU A 186 -5.49 2.70 -10.17
CA GLU A 186 -6.36 3.34 -11.17
C GLU A 186 -7.04 4.60 -10.62
N LYS A 187 -7.47 4.59 -9.36
CA LYS A 187 -8.00 5.80 -8.70
C LYS A 187 -6.93 6.88 -8.58
N MET A 188 -5.69 6.53 -8.27
CA MET A 188 -4.58 7.49 -8.18
C MET A 188 -4.26 8.11 -9.54
N ILE A 189 -4.32 7.33 -10.62
CA ILE A 189 -4.18 7.81 -12.00
C ILE A 189 -5.34 8.76 -12.36
N THR A 190 -6.59 8.32 -12.14
CA THR A 190 -7.80 9.09 -12.51
C THR A 190 -7.88 10.40 -11.74
N ALA A 191 -7.43 10.43 -10.50
CA ALA A 191 -7.37 11.64 -9.69
C ALA A 191 -6.23 12.60 -10.10
N GLY A 192 -5.46 12.29 -11.15
CA GLY A 192 -4.32 13.07 -11.58
C GLY A 192 -3.21 13.14 -10.52
N LYS A 193 -3.15 12.19 -9.59
CA LYS A 193 -2.09 12.14 -8.55
C LYS A 193 -0.79 11.52 -9.09
N VAL A 194 -0.88 10.81 -10.22
CA VAL A 194 0.24 10.15 -10.89
C VAL A 194 0.09 10.30 -12.39
N GLU A 195 1.08 10.94 -13.03
CA GLU A 195 1.16 11.06 -14.50
C GLU A 195 2.24 10.15 -15.11
N ASP A 196 2.91 9.35 -14.27
CA ASP A 196 4.06 8.57 -14.67
C ASP A 196 3.65 7.26 -15.38
N GLU A 197 4.05 7.09 -16.65
CA GLU A 197 3.85 5.86 -17.41
C GLU A 197 4.49 4.65 -16.72
N THR A 198 5.57 4.86 -15.95
CA THR A 198 6.20 3.77 -15.18
C THR A 198 5.26 3.21 -14.12
N PHE A 199 4.33 4.01 -13.59
CA PHE A 199 3.32 3.55 -12.64
C PHE A 199 2.29 2.64 -13.30
N HIS A 200 1.82 2.99 -14.49
CA HIS A 200 0.94 2.14 -15.30
C HIS A 200 1.60 0.81 -15.64
N GLN A 201 2.90 0.83 -15.97
CA GLN A 201 3.67 -0.37 -16.24
C GLN A 201 3.77 -1.27 -15.00
N LYS A 202 3.92 -0.71 -13.79
CA LYS A 202 3.92 -1.49 -12.54
C LYS A 202 2.60 -2.23 -12.34
N LEU A 203 1.46 -1.56 -12.52
CA LEU A 203 0.14 -2.19 -12.39
C LEU A 203 -0.04 -3.34 -13.39
N LYS A 204 0.27 -3.10 -14.67
CA LYS A 204 0.22 -4.12 -15.73
C LYS A 204 1.15 -5.31 -15.43
N TRP A 205 2.35 -5.02 -14.92
CA TRP A 205 3.32 -6.04 -14.55
C TRP A 205 2.78 -6.94 -13.43
N MET A 206 2.13 -6.39 -12.41
CA MET A 206 1.58 -7.18 -11.30
C MET A 206 0.52 -8.18 -11.77
N VAL A 207 -0.40 -7.75 -12.65
CA VAL A 207 -1.39 -8.64 -13.27
C VAL A 207 -0.71 -9.74 -14.08
N LYS A 208 0.28 -9.39 -14.90
CA LYS A 208 1.04 -10.36 -15.70
C LYS A 208 1.76 -11.38 -14.81
N GLN A 209 2.37 -10.94 -13.71
CA GLN A 209 3.05 -11.85 -12.79
C GLN A 209 2.10 -12.80 -12.09
N PHE A 210 0.93 -12.32 -11.65
CA PHE A 210 -0.07 -13.18 -11.06
C PHE A 210 -0.50 -14.31 -12.01
N LEU A 211 -0.87 -13.96 -13.24
CA LEU A 211 -1.26 -14.94 -14.26
C LEU A 211 -0.12 -15.93 -14.58
N SER A 212 1.11 -15.44 -14.61
CA SER A 212 2.31 -16.27 -14.77
C SER A 212 2.47 -17.27 -13.61
N MET A 213 2.35 -16.84 -12.36
CA MET A 213 2.39 -17.72 -11.18
C MET A 213 1.30 -18.77 -11.21
N CYS A 214 0.05 -18.38 -11.51
CA CYS A 214 -1.07 -19.32 -11.67
C CYS A 214 -0.77 -20.38 -12.73
N THR A 215 -0.22 -19.97 -13.87
CA THR A 215 0.13 -20.87 -14.97
C THR A 215 1.24 -21.83 -14.57
N LYS A 216 2.33 -21.33 -13.99
CA LYS A 216 3.47 -22.15 -13.51
C LYS A 216 3.02 -23.16 -12.46
N ALA A 217 2.22 -22.73 -11.47
CA ALA A 217 1.69 -23.60 -10.43
C ALA A 217 0.84 -24.74 -11.00
N ASN A 218 -0.07 -24.42 -11.92
CA ASN A 218 -0.93 -25.40 -12.60
C ASN A 218 -0.11 -26.40 -13.43
N GLN A 219 0.87 -25.93 -14.20
CA GLN A 219 1.76 -26.78 -14.99
C GLN A 219 2.55 -27.74 -14.09
N ARG A 220 3.13 -27.22 -13.00
CA ARG A 220 3.90 -28.03 -12.05
C ARG A 220 3.04 -29.08 -11.36
N LYS A 221 1.83 -28.72 -10.91
CA LYS A 221 0.85 -29.64 -10.33
C LYS A 221 0.49 -30.77 -11.30
N ALA A 222 0.20 -30.44 -12.56
CA ALA A 222 -0.11 -31.42 -13.59
C ALA A 222 1.07 -32.38 -13.84
N PHE A 223 2.29 -31.84 -13.88
CA PHE A 223 3.51 -32.63 -14.07
C PHE A 223 3.79 -33.59 -12.91
N ILE A 224 3.73 -33.11 -11.66
CA ILE A 224 3.90 -33.95 -10.47
C ILE A 224 2.82 -35.04 -10.41
N LYS A 225 1.56 -34.71 -10.70
CA LYS A 225 0.47 -35.70 -10.75
C LYS A 225 0.76 -36.80 -11.77
N LYS A 226 1.27 -36.44 -12.95
CA LYS A 226 1.68 -37.40 -13.98
C LYS A 226 2.81 -38.32 -13.48
N LEU A 227 3.85 -37.76 -12.88
CA LEU A 227 4.97 -38.55 -12.35
C LEU A 227 4.54 -39.51 -11.24
N ILE A 228 3.64 -39.09 -10.35
CA ILE A 228 3.10 -39.96 -9.30
C ILE A 228 2.37 -41.16 -9.93
N SER A 229 1.54 -40.94 -10.96
CA SER A 229 0.87 -42.04 -11.69
C SER A 229 1.88 -43.02 -12.28
N GLN A 230 2.92 -42.49 -12.95
CA GLN A 230 3.97 -43.31 -13.55
C GLN A 230 4.75 -44.13 -12.50
N TRP A 231 5.04 -43.55 -11.33
CA TRP A 231 5.67 -44.27 -10.22
C TRP A 231 4.80 -45.39 -9.66
N GLN A 232 3.49 -45.15 -9.55
CA GLN A 232 2.52 -46.14 -9.09
C GLN A 232 2.41 -47.31 -10.08
N GLU A 233 2.30 -47.02 -11.38
CA GLU A 233 2.28 -48.02 -12.45
C GLU A 233 3.58 -48.85 -12.47
N PHE A 234 4.73 -48.20 -12.39
CA PHE A 234 6.04 -48.89 -12.35
C PHE A 234 6.15 -49.81 -11.13
N SER A 235 5.74 -49.33 -9.96
CA SER A 235 5.78 -50.12 -8.72
C SER A 235 4.85 -51.33 -8.78
N ALA A 236 3.66 -51.19 -9.39
CA ALA A 236 2.75 -52.30 -9.63
C ALA A 236 3.36 -53.36 -10.56
N LEU A 237 4.00 -52.95 -11.67
CA LEU A 237 4.69 -53.85 -12.59
C LEU A 237 5.86 -54.58 -11.93
N CYS A 238 6.68 -53.88 -11.15
CA CYS A 238 7.76 -54.49 -10.38
C CYS A 238 7.23 -55.55 -9.40
N GLN A 239 6.10 -55.28 -8.73
CA GLN A 239 5.49 -56.25 -7.82
C GLN A 239 4.95 -57.48 -8.57
N GLN A 240 4.31 -57.29 -9.72
CA GLN A 240 3.86 -58.40 -10.57
C GLN A 240 5.02 -59.27 -11.03
N LEU A 241 6.12 -58.66 -11.49
CA LEU A 241 7.32 -59.38 -11.89
C LEU A 241 7.94 -60.15 -10.73
N LYS A 242 8.01 -59.54 -9.54
CA LYS A 242 8.53 -60.19 -8.34
C LYS A 242 7.70 -61.42 -7.95
N ASN A 243 6.38 -61.31 -7.98
CA ASN A 243 5.49 -62.44 -7.70
C ASN A 243 5.70 -63.56 -8.72
N TRP A 244 5.76 -63.22 -10.02
CA TRP A 244 6.00 -64.20 -11.08
C TRP A 244 7.34 -64.93 -10.92
N LEU A 245 8.43 -64.20 -10.61
CA LEU A 245 9.74 -64.79 -10.36
C LEU A 245 9.71 -65.73 -9.16
N GLN A 246 9.04 -65.33 -8.08
CA GLN A 246 8.88 -66.15 -6.89
C GLN A 246 8.09 -67.43 -7.19
N ASP A 247 7.03 -67.35 -7.98
CA ASP A 247 6.27 -68.52 -8.43
C ASP A 247 7.13 -69.48 -9.25
N LYS A 248 7.96 -68.95 -10.17
CA LYS A 248 8.89 -69.78 -10.97
C LYS A 248 9.98 -70.41 -10.12
N GLU A 249 10.54 -69.68 -9.16
CA GLU A 249 11.54 -70.21 -8.23
C GLU A 249 10.96 -71.34 -7.36
N ASN A 250 9.72 -71.18 -6.89
CA ASN A 250 9.02 -72.22 -6.12
C ASN A 250 8.75 -73.48 -6.96
N VAL A 251 8.32 -73.32 -8.22
CA VAL A 251 8.13 -74.44 -9.15
C VAL A 251 9.43 -75.20 -9.36
N LEU A 252 10.55 -74.49 -9.58
CA LEU A 252 11.86 -75.13 -9.77
C LEU A 252 12.31 -75.92 -8.53
N LYS A 253 12.15 -75.35 -7.32
CA LYS A 253 12.46 -76.05 -6.05
C LYS A 253 11.65 -77.33 -5.88
N ASN A 254 10.37 -77.31 -6.26
CA ASN A 254 9.52 -78.49 -6.20
C ASN A 254 10.01 -79.57 -7.18
N PHE A 255 10.38 -79.19 -8.41
CA PHE A 255 10.95 -80.13 -9.38
C PHE A 255 12.26 -80.76 -8.90
N GLU A 256 13.15 -79.99 -8.28
CA GLU A 256 14.41 -80.54 -7.71
C GLU A 256 14.15 -81.54 -6.58
N SER A 257 13.16 -81.27 -5.72
CA SER A 257 12.71 -82.20 -4.68
C SER A 257 12.14 -83.49 -5.28
N ASP A 258 11.34 -83.38 -6.34
CA ASP A 258 10.76 -84.53 -7.03
C ASP A 258 11.84 -85.40 -7.70
N ILE A 259 12.81 -84.79 -8.39
CA ILE A 259 13.94 -85.49 -9.01
C ILE A 259 14.78 -86.20 -7.95
N SER A 260 15.08 -85.53 -6.84
CA SER A 260 15.83 -86.12 -5.73
C SER A 260 15.09 -87.33 -5.12
N SER A 261 13.77 -87.22 -4.96
CA SER A 261 12.92 -88.31 -4.48
C SER A 261 12.92 -89.51 -5.43
N LEU A 262 12.84 -89.26 -6.75
CA LEU A 262 12.90 -90.31 -7.77
C LEU A 262 14.27 -90.99 -7.82
N GLN A 263 15.36 -90.25 -7.68
CA GLN A 263 16.70 -90.82 -7.58
C GLN A 263 16.84 -91.71 -6.35
N MET A 264 16.33 -91.28 -5.19
CA MET A 264 16.33 -92.09 -3.97
C MET A 264 15.56 -93.40 -4.14
N ILE A 265 14.39 -93.38 -4.79
CA ILE A 265 13.62 -94.58 -5.10
C ILE A 265 14.41 -95.52 -6.02
N THR A 266 15.07 -94.98 -7.04
CA THR A 266 15.85 -95.75 -8.01
C THR A 266 17.02 -96.47 -7.33
N VAL A 267 17.79 -95.74 -6.52
CA VAL A 267 18.90 -96.31 -5.73
C VAL A 267 18.42 -97.36 -4.72
N SER A 268 17.24 -97.14 -4.11
CA SER A 268 16.65 -98.10 -3.18
C SER A 268 16.24 -99.40 -3.88
N ARG A 269 15.70 -99.28 -5.11
CA ARG A 269 15.31 -100.43 -5.93
C ARG A 269 16.52 -101.27 -6.36
N GLU A 270 17.61 -100.63 -6.75
CA GLU A 270 18.86 -101.30 -7.14
C GLU A 270 19.52 -102.05 -5.97
N ARG A 271 19.33 -101.60 -4.73
CA ARG A 271 19.83 -102.28 -3.52
C ARG A 271 19.05 -103.53 -3.11
N ILE A 272 17.85 -103.74 -3.65
CA ILE A 272 16.96 -104.86 -3.28
C ILE A 272 17.09 -106.04 -4.27
N GLN A 273 17.78 -105.84 -5.40
CA GLN A 273 18.15 -106.90 -6.35
C GLN A 273 19.56 -107.43 -6.06
#